data_AF-A0A7Y1ZLL0-F1
#
_entry.id   AF-A0A7Y1ZLL0-F1
#
_cell.length_a   1.000
_cell.length_b   1.000
_cell.length_c   1.000
_cell.angle_alpha   90.00
_cell.angle_beta   90.00
_cell.angle_gamma   90.00
#
_symmetry.space_group_name_H-M   'P 1'
#
loop_
_entity.id
_entity.type
_entity.pdbx_description
1 polymer ?
#
loop_
_entity_poly.entity_id
_entity_poly.type
_entity_poly.pdbx_seq_one_letter_code
_entity_poly.pdbx_strand_id
1 'polypeptide(L)'
;MNCNQIRASIENGFSEPLDPHTQRIVDAHVIDCRDCRAFATETKNVISFASRPTVPEQSGEFWDSYYDRLVEKMELPAAAGSVPVSSSPTWSTWLQHLLPQSRPAIQFALIAAVLVIGILIGRVLSNNNGSLPPQQVAGSAEDGEPGVHLTSLDDRTDRFLDRSKVILLGMVNMDLTETGADDVDLSQ
;
A
#
# COMPACT_ATOMS: atom_id res chain seq x y z
N MET A 1 -31.53 15.50 16.98
CA MET A 1 -30.68 15.13 15.82
C MET A 1 -30.60 13.62 15.73
N ASN A 2 -30.64 13.07 14.53
CA ASN A 2 -30.41 11.64 14.33
C ASN A 2 -28.90 11.34 14.23
N CYS A 3 -28.50 10.08 14.40
CA CYS A 3 -27.08 9.69 14.36
C CYS A 3 -26.39 10.08 13.04
N ASN A 4 -27.13 10.06 11.93
CA ASN A 4 -26.60 10.39 10.59
C ASN A 4 -26.21 11.87 10.48
N GLN A 5 -27.05 12.78 11.00
CA GLN A 5 -26.74 14.21 11.04
C GLN A 5 -25.50 14.48 11.92
N ILE A 6 -25.39 13.79 13.05
CA ILE A 6 -24.23 13.93 13.94
C ILE A 6 -22.95 13.44 13.27
N ARG A 7 -22.99 12.29 12.57
CA ARG A 7 -21.84 11.80 11.80
C ARG A 7 -21.42 12.79 10.72
N ALA A 8 -22.37 13.31 9.94
CA ALA A 8 -22.08 14.33 8.94
C ALA A 8 -21.48 15.61 9.55
N SER A 9 -21.98 16.05 10.72
CA SER A 9 -21.38 17.18 11.44
C SER A 9 -19.95 16.90 11.91
N ILE A 10 -19.67 15.69 12.41
CA ILE A 10 -18.31 15.28 12.80
C ILE A 10 -17.37 15.32 11.58
N GLU A 11 -17.80 14.74 10.44
CA GLU A 11 -17.03 14.75 9.18
C GLU A 11 -16.75 16.16 8.66
N ASN A 12 -17.76 17.03 8.65
CA ASN A 12 -17.62 18.41 8.20
C ASN A 12 -16.73 19.23 9.14
N GLY A 13 -16.75 18.92 10.45
CA GLY A 13 -15.94 19.57 11.48
C GLY A 13 -14.43 19.45 11.28
N PHE A 14 -13.98 18.58 10.38
CA PHE A 14 -12.56 18.44 10.05
C PHE A 14 -12.08 19.44 9.00
N SER A 15 -12.95 19.77 8.04
CA SER A 15 -12.62 20.73 6.98
C SER A 15 -12.86 22.17 7.45
N GLU A 16 -13.90 22.38 8.27
CA GLU A 16 -14.30 23.70 8.75
C GLU A 16 -14.68 23.64 10.24
N PRO A 17 -14.27 24.61 11.06
CA PRO A 17 -14.68 24.66 12.47
C PRO A 17 -16.21 24.70 12.59
N LEU A 18 -16.77 23.75 13.35
CA LEU A 18 -18.20 23.73 13.66
C LEU A 18 -18.60 24.98 14.44
N ASP A 19 -19.80 25.49 14.19
CA ASP A 19 -20.33 26.58 15.00
C ASP A 19 -20.53 26.14 16.47
N PRO A 20 -20.40 27.04 17.46
CA PRO A 20 -20.46 26.68 18.88
C PRO A 20 -21.79 26.08 19.34
N HIS A 21 -22.87 26.26 18.58
CA HIS A 21 -24.17 25.68 18.90
C HIS A 21 -24.22 24.22 18.40
N THR A 22 -23.83 23.95 17.17
CA THR A 22 -23.73 22.59 16.61
C THR A 22 -22.71 21.75 17.38
N GLN A 23 -21.57 22.34 17.78
CA GLN A 23 -20.58 21.64 18.59
C GLN A 23 -21.18 21.13 19.91
N ARG A 24 -21.94 21.97 20.63
CA ARG A 24 -22.62 21.55 21.87
C ARG A 24 -23.64 20.43 21.66
N ILE A 25 -24.36 20.44 20.54
CA ILE A 25 -25.32 19.37 20.21
C ILE A 25 -24.58 18.06 19.89
N VAL A 26 -23.50 18.13 19.12
CA VAL A 26 -22.65 16.97 18.80
C VAL A 26 -22.05 16.38 20.08
N ASP A 27 -21.48 17.21 20.95
CA ASP A 27 -20.88 16.78 22.20
C ASP A 27 -21.90 16.09 23.13
N ALA A 28 -23.09 16.69 23.29
CA ALA A 28 -24.15 16.09 24.08
C ALA A 28 -24.59 14.73 23.50
N HIS A 29 -24.75 14.62 22.18
CA HIS A 29 -25.14 13.37 21.55
C HIS A 29 -24.07 12.27 21.65
N VAL A 30 -22.80 12.63 21.51
CA VAL A 30 -21.66 11.69 21.61
C VAL A 30 -21.52 11.13 23.03
N ILE A 31 -21.93 11.89 24.05
CA ILE A 31 -22.00 11.39 25.42
C ILE A 31 -23.08 10.32 25.56
N ASP A 32 -24.25 10.49 24.95
CA ASP A 32 -25.37 9.56 25.15
C ASP A 32 -25.38 8.36 24.17
N CYS A 33 -24.81 8.52 22.96
CA CYS A 33 -24.87 7.53 21.90
C CYS A 33 -23.54 6.77 21.74
N ARG A 34 -23.54 5.47 22.05
CA ARG A 34 -22.36 4.59 21.94
C ARG A 34 -21.76 4.57 20.53
N ASP A 35 -22.59 4.50 19.50
CA ASP A 35 -22.11 4.36 18.11
C ASP A 35 -21.48 5.66 17.60
N CYS A 36 -22.07 6.82 17.92
CA CYS A 36 -21.48 8.11 17.60
C CYS A 36 -20.19 8.36 18.38
N ARG A 37 -20.08 7.86 19.61
CA ARG A 37 -18.84 7.90 20.39
C ARG A 37 -17.72 7.08 19.77
N ALA A 38 -18.02 5.86 19.35
CA ALA A 38 -17.05 4.99 18.68
C ALA A 38 -16.54 5.66 17.40
N PHE A 39 -17.45 6.18 16.58
CA PHE A 39 -17.13 6.92 15.36
C PHE A 39 -16.23 8.13 15.64
N ALA A 40 -16.64 9.02 16.55
CA ALA A 40 -15.84 10.21 16.89
C ALA A 40 -14.42 9.86 17.38
N THR A 41 -14.28 8.76 18.14
CA THR A 41 -12.99 8.28 18.62
C THR A 41 -12.12 7.77 17.48
N GLU A 42 -12.69 6.96 16.58
CA GLU A 42 -11.99 6.45 15.40
C GLU A 42 -11.51 7.59 14.50
N THR A 43 -12.37 8.56 14.20
CA THR A 43 -11.97 9.67 13.34
C THR A 43 -10.91 10.55 13.98
N LYS A 44 -10.99 10.79 15.30
CA LYS A 44 -9.94 11.49 16.04
C LYS A 44 -8.59 10.76 15.94
N ASN A 45 -8.59 9.43 16.01
CA ASN A 45 -7.37 8.64 15.87
C ASN A 45 -6.76 8.78 14.46
N VAL A 46 -7.59 8.66 13.41
CA VAL A 46 -7.15 8.84 12.02
C VAL A 46 -6.54 10.23 11.82
N ILE A 47 -7.17 11.26 12.36
CA ILE A 47 -6.66 12.63 12.25
C ILE A 47 -5.39 12.81 13.02
N SER A 48 -5.27 12.28 14.24
CA SER A 48 -4.01 12.37 15.00
C SER A 48 -2.84 11.69 14.29
N PHE A 49 -3.13 10.72 13.42
CA PHE A 49 -2.12 10.08 12.58
C PHE A 49 -1.78 10.95 11.36
N ALA A 50 -2.78 11.52 10.70
CA ALA A 50 -2.61 12.37 9.52
C ALA A 50 -2.03 13.75 9.84
N SER A 51 -2.35 14.31 11.01
CA SER A 51 -1.88 15.61 11.50
C SER A 51 -0.49 15.54 12.15
N ARG A 52 0.18 14.39 12.06
CA ARG A 52 1.58 14.31 12.45
C ARG A 52 2.35 15.38 11.68
N PRO A 53 3.15 16.21 12.37
CA PRO A 53 3.88 17.28 11.73
C PRO A 53 4.64 16.71 10.55
N THR A 54 4.56 17.41 9.42
CA THR A 54 5.34 17.10 8.22
C THR A 54 6.78 16.95 8.67
N VAL A 55 7.31 15.74 8.56
CA VAL A 55 8.69 15.48 8.94
C VAL A 55 9.52 16.40 8.04
N PRO A 56 10.35 17.29 8.62
CA PRO A 56 11.16 18.18 7.82
C PRO A 56 11.98 17.36 6.84
N GLU A 57 12.07 17.82 5.60
CA GLU A 57 12.89 17.18 4.59
C GLU A 57 14.33 17.12 5.10
N GLN A 58 14.82 15.90 5.29
CA GLN A 58 16.15 15.67 5.81
C GLN A 58 17.17 15.96 4.70
N SER A 59 18.34 16.50 5.08
CA SER A 59 19.41 16.77 4.12
C SER A 59 19.96 15.48 3.49
N GLY A 60 20.64 15.59 2.34
CA GLY A 60 21.34 14.44 1.74
C GLY A 60 22.34 13.81 2.71
N GLU A 61 23.12 14.62 3.43
CA GLU A 61 24.09 14.17 4.44
C GLU A 61 23.44 13.36 5.58
N PHE A 62 22.19 13.66 5.93
CA PHE A 62 21.45 12.86 6.91
C PHE A 62 21.22 11.45 6.39
N TRP A 63 20.85 11.28 5.12
CA TRP A 63 20.58 9.98 4.52
C TRP A 63 21.84 9.15 4.35
N ASP A 64 22.94 9.79 3.93
CA ASP A 64 24.25 9.12 3.80
C ASP A 64 24.68 8.52 5.14
N SER A 65 24.64 9.32 6.21
CA SER A 65 24.97 8.86 7.57
C SER A 65 23.90 7.96 8.21
N TYR A 66 22.66 7.99 7.71
CA TYR A 66 21.58 7.15 8.22
C TYR A 66 21.79 5.69 7.79
N TYR A 67 22.21 5.48 6.53
CA TYR A 67 22.48 4.14 6.02
C TYR A 67 23.64 3.48 6.78
N ASP A 68 24.73 4.21 7.03
CA ASP A 68 25.87 3.72 7.81
C ASP A 68 25.46 3.31 9.24
N ARG A 69 24.64 4.13 9.91
CA ARG A 69 24.09 3.82 11.24
C ARG A 69 23.13 2.64 11.24
N LEU A 70 22.45 2.39 10.12
CA LEU A 70 21.56 1.25 9.97
C LEU A 70 22.37 -0.03 9.77
N VAL A 71 23.37 0.00 8.90
CA VAL A 71 24.31 -1.10 8.65
C VAL A 71 25.06 -1.44 9.94
N GLU A 72 25.61 -0.46 10.65
CA GLU A 72 26.26 -0.66 11.95
C GLU A 72 25.35 -1.39 12.94
N LYS A 73 24.05 -1.04 13.00
CA LYS A 73 23.07 -1.70 13.87
C LYS A 73 22.68 -3.11 13.43
N MET A 74 22.78 -3.42 12.14
CA MET A 74 22.51 -4.77 11.61
C MET A 74 23.74 -5.68 11.72
N GLU A 75 24.94 -5.11 11.56
CA GLU A 75 26.22 -5.81 11.63
C GLU A 75 26.72 -5.97 13.07
N LEU A 76 26.25 -5.14 14.01
CA LEU A 76 26.39 -5.41 15.44
C LEU A 76 25.82 -6.81 15.69
N PRO A 77 26.68 -7.83 15.93
CA PRO A 77 26.17 -9.12 16.30
C PRO A 77 25.38 -8.92 17.58
N ALA A 78 24.32 -9.69 17.78
CA ALA A 78 23.48 -9.71 18.99
C ALA A 78 24.27 -10.17 20.25
N ALA A 79 25.43 -9.60 20.48
CA ALA A 79 26.50 -10.04 21.36
C ALA A 79 26.58 -9.22 22.66
N ALA A 80 25.71 -8.23 22.87
CA ALA A 80 25.65 -7.51 24.14
C ALA A 80 24.22 -7.19 24.53
N GLY A 81 23.55 -8.18 25.12
CA GLY A 81 22.26 -7.98 25.79
C GLY A 81 21.09 -8.29 24.87
N SER A 82 20.65 -9.53 24.94
CA SER A 82 19.29 -9.93 24.61
C SER A 82 18.29 -9.02 25.34
N VAL A 83 17.87 -7.94 24.68
CA VAL A 83 16.52 -7.43 24.93
C VAL A 83 15.62 -8.59 24.53
N PRO A 84 14.81 -9.16 25.43
CA PRO A 84 13.85 -10.16 25.03
C PRO A 84 12.88 -9.44 24.08
N VAL A 85 13.11 -9.58 22.78
CA VAL A 85 12.05 -9.46 21.81
C VAL A 85 11.06 -10.49 22.30
N SER A 86 9.98 -10.02 22.93
CA SER A 86 8.78 -10.81 23.21
C SER A 86 8.20 -11.20 21.86
N SER A 87 8.90 -12.09 21.15
CA SER A 87 8.35 -12.94 20.14
C SER A 87 7.37 -13.82 20.89
N SER A 88 6.13 -13.34 21.01
CA SER A 88 5.01 -14.15 21.45
C SER A 88 5.09 -15.47 20.65
N PRO A 89 5.43 -16.60 21.29
CA PRO A 89 5.87 -17.80 20.60
C PRO A 89 4.68 -18.59 20.04
N THR A 90 3.55 -17.95 19.81
CA THR A 90 2.30 -18.62 19.44
C THR A 90 2.05 -18.61 17.95
N TRP A 91 2.46 -17.55 17.22
CA TRP A 91 2.10 -17.45 15.81
C TRP A 91 3.08 -18.16 14.88
N SER A 92 4.39 -18.06 15.14
CA SER A 92 5.41 -18.70 14.31
C SER A 92 5.34 -20.23 14.38
N THR A 93 5.06 -20.79 15.56
CA THR A 93 4.96 -22.24 15.76
C THR A 93 3.69 -22.82 15.13
N TRP A 94 2.57 -22.06 15.14
CA TRP A 94 1.34 -22.47 14.47
C TRP A 94 1.49 -22.44 12.94
N LEU A 95 2.16 -21.42 12.38
CA LEU A 95 2.46 -21.37 10.95
C LEU A 95 3.35 -22.52 10.49
N GLN A 96 4.35 -22.91 11.29
CA GLN A 96 5.24 -24.02 10.96
C GLN A 96 4.53 -25.38 10.94
N HIS A 97 3.43 -25.56 11.68
CA HIS A 97 2.60 -26.77 11.60
C HIS A 97 1.58 -26.74 10.46
N LEU A 98 1.21 -25.55 9.98
CA LEU A 98 0.26 -25.40 8.86
C LEU A 98 0.90 -25.36 7.49
N LEU A 99 2.18 -25.00 7.40
CA LEU A 99 2.92 -25.03 6.14
C LEU A 99 3.74 -26.33 6.03
N PRO A 100 3.22 -27.39 5.40
CA PRO A 100 4.03 -28.55 5.06
C PRO A 100 5.22 -28.09 4.22
N GLN A 101 6.40 -28.58 4.59
CA GLN A 101 7.73 -28.19 4.10
C GLN A 101 7.99 -28.54 2.62
N SER A 102 6.94 -28.74 1.82
CA SER A 102 7.02 -28.89 0.38
C SER A 102 7.16 -27.52 -0.27
N ARG A 103 8.42 -27.09 -0.43
CA ARG A 103 8.82 -25.88 -1.18
C ARG A 103 8.05 -25.64 -2.49
N PRO A 104 7.73 -26.63 -3.34
CA PRO A 104 6.98 -26.37 -4.57
C PRO A 104 5.50 -26.01 -4.31
N ALA A 105 4.87 -26.59 -3.29
CA ALA A 105 3.45 -26.34 -3.03
C ALA A 105 3.19 -24.89 -2.55
N ILE A 106 4.15 -24.31 -1.82
CA ILE A 106 4.07 -22.93 -1.34
C ILE A 106 4.16 -21.95 -2.51
N GLN A 107 5.00 -22.22 -3.52
CA GLN A 107 5.11 -21.39 -4.71
C GLN A 107 3.79 -21.36 -5.50
N PHE A 108 3.17 -22.53 -5.73
CA PHE A 108 1.86 -22.59 -6.38
C PHE A 108 0.76 -21.94 -5.54
N ALA A 109 0.79 -22.10 -4.21
CA ALA A 109 -0.18 -21.45 -3.32
C ALA A 109 -0.09 -19.92 -3.36
N LEU A 110 1.13 -19.37 -3.44
CA LEU A 110 1.33 -17.92 -3.57
C LEU A 110 0.81 -17.41 -4.92
N ILE A 111 1.14 -18.09 -6.03
CA ILE A 111 0.63 -17.73 -7.35
C ILE A 111 -0.90 -17.76 -7.36
N ALA A 112 -1.49 -18.84 -6.83
CA ALA A 112 -2.94 -18.96 -6.74
C ALA A 112 -3.57 -17.87 -5.86
N ALA A 113 -2.95 -17.52 -4.72
CA ALA A 113 -3.42 -16.46 -3.84
C ALA A 113 -3.42 -15.10 -4.54
N VAL A 114 -2.33 -14.75 -5.25
CA VAL A 114 -2.25 -13.51 -6.03
C VAL A 114 -3.34 -13.46 -7.10
N LEU A 115 -3.58 -14.58 -7.79
CA LEU A 115 -4.62 -14.69 -8.82
C LEU A 115 -6.02 -14.49 -8.23
N VAL A 116 -6.32 -15.13 -7.10
CA VAL A 116 -7.61 -14.99 -6.40
C VAL A 116 -7.82 -13.57 -5.89
N ILE A 117 -6.78 -12.93 -5.35
CA ILE A 117 -6.84 -11.53 -4.89
C ILE A 117 -7.13 -10.61 -6.09
N GLY A 118 -6.43 -10.79 -7.22
CA GLY A 118 -6.67 -10.01 -8.43
C GLY A 118 -8.09 -10.16 -8.96
N ILE A 119 -8.64 -11.39 -8.97
CA ILE A 119 -10.03 -11.64 -9.37
C ILE A 119 -11.02 -11.00 -8.40
N LEU A 120 -10.79 -11.08 -7.09
CA LEU A 120 -11.64 -10.46 -6.08
C LEU A 120 -11.66 -8.94 -6.22
N ILE A 121 -10.49 -8.30 -6.40
CA ILE A 121 -10.39 -6.87 -6.64
C ILE A 121 -11.14 -6.49 -7.93
N GLY A 122 -10.88 -7.18 -9.03
CA GLY A 122 -11.58 -6.95 -10.30
C GLY A 122 -13.09 -7.11 -10.19
N ARG A 123 -13.55 -8.11 -9.44
CA ARG A 123 -14.98 -8.37 -9.24
C ARG A 123 -15.62 -7.31 -8.33
N VAL A 124 -14.98 -6.91 -7.24
CA VAL A 124 -15.51 -5.87 -6.34
C VAL A 124 -15.57 -4.52 -7.05
N LEU A 125 -14.53 -4.15 -7.82
CA LEU A 125 -14.57 -2.92 -8.63
C LEU A 125 -15.64 -3.00 -9.73
N SER A 126 -15.82 -4.15 -10.39
CA SER A 126 -16.83 -4.29 -11.45
C SER A 126 -18.27 -4.33 -10.91
N ASN A 127 -18.48 -4.82 -9.69
CA ASN A 127 -19.82 -4.97 -9.12
C ASN A 127 -20.29 -3.71 -8.39
N ASN A 128 -19.36 -2.89 -7.86
CA ASN A 128 -19.69 -1.60 -7.24
C ASN A 128 -19.81 -0.47 -8.25
N ASN A 129 -19.28 -0.64 -9.46
CA ASN A 129 -19.36 0.35 -10.52
C ASN A 129 -20.35 -0.11 -11.59
N GLY A 130 -21.63 0.14 -11.34
CA GLY A 130 -22.59 0.27 -12.44
C GLY A 130 -22.05 1.33 -13.39
N SER A 131 -21.67 0.91 -14.61
CA SER A 131 -21.17 1.77 -15.69
C SER A 131 -20.20 2.86 -15.23
N LEU A 132 -18.94 2.52 -14.95
CA LEU A 132 -17.91 3.54 -15.12
C LEU A 132 -17.80 3.84 -16.62
N PRO A 133 -18.04 5.08 -17.07
CA PRO A 133 -17.74 5.45 -18.44
C PRO A 133 -16.24 5.19 -18.69
N PRO A 134 -15.86 4.70 -19.88
CA PRO A 134 -14.46 4.47 -20.19
C PRO A 134 -13.71 5.77 -19.91
N GLN A 135 -12.71 5.66 -19.04
CA GLN A 135 -11.85 6.76 -18.65
C GLN A 135 -11.20 7.32 -19.92
N GLN A 136 -11.83 8.37 -20.46
CA GLN A 136 -11.30 9.20 -21.52
C GLN A 136 -10.03 9.84 -20.98
N VAL A 137 -8.89 9.19 -21.23
CA VAL A 137 -7.60 9.86 -21.13
C VAL A 137 -7.62 10.90 -22.24
N ALA A 138 -7.79 12.16 -21.83
CA ALA A 138 -7.77 13.33 -22.68
C ALA A 138 -6.51 13.33 -23.56
N GLY A 139 -6.72 13.06 -24.84
CA GLY A 139 -5.81 13.37 -25.93
C GLY A 139 -6.66 14.04 -27.00
N SER A 140 -6.56 15.37 -27.08
CA SER A 140 -7.31 16.21 -28.00
C SER A 140 -7.08 15.84 -29.47
N ALA A 141 -8.18 15.94 -30.22
CA ALA A 141 -8.32 16.46 -31.58
C ALA A 141 -8.79 15.48 -32.68
N GLU A 142 -9.93 15.89 -33.25
CA GLU A 142 -10.48 15.65 -34.59
C GLU A 142 -11.58 14.59 -34.77
N ASP A 143 -12.63 15.08 -35.44
CA ASP A 143 -13.96 14.54 -35.65
C ASP A 143 -14.01 13.23 -36.46
N GLY A 144 -15.00 12.38 -36.18
CA GLY A 144 -15.58 11.49 -37.19
C GLY A 144 -15.68 9.99 -36.83
N GLU A 145 -16.92 9.58 -36.56
CA GLU A 145 -17.49 8.21 -36.69
C GLU A 145 -17.09 7.05 -35.76
N PRO A 146 -18.07 6.22 -35.30
CA PRO A 146 -17.84 5.07 -34.44
C PRO A 146 -17.55 3.82 -35.29
N GLY A 147 -16.33 3.72 -35.81
CA GLY A 147 -15.78 2.48 -36.35
C GLY A 147 -14.80 1.88 -35.34
N VAL A 148 -15.16 0.77 -34.68
CA VAL A 148 -14.24 0.04 -33.80
C VAL A 148 -13.10 -0.55 -34.64
N HIS A 149 -12.03 0.22 -34.77
CA HIS A 149 -10.79 -0.17 -35.45
C HIS A 149 -9.98 -1.11 -34.54
N LEU A 150 -10.10 -2.42 -34.79
CA LEU A 150 -9.31 -3.48 -34.14
C LEU A 150 -7.79 -3.30 -34.35
N THR A 151 -7.36 -2.56 -35.37
CA THR A 151 -5.96 -2.19 -35.62
C THR A 151 -5.35 -1.30 -34.52
N SER A 152 -6.16 -0.52 -33.81
CA SER A 152 -5.68 0.35 -32.73
C SER A 152 -5.35 -0.42 -31.44
N LEU A 153 -5.86 -1.65 -31.31
CA LEU A 153 -5.60 -2.52 -30.17
C LEU A 153 -4.24 -3.22 -30.30
N ASP A 154 -3.84 -3.61 -31.51
CA ASP A 154 -2.51 -4.17 -31.77
C ASP A 154 -1.42 -3.12 -31.53
N ASP A 155 -1.56 -1.91 -32.05
CA ASP A 155 -0.59 -0.83 -31.85
C ASP A 155 -0.40 -0.44 -30.37
N ARG A 156 -1.47 -0.56 -29.57
CA ARG A 156 -1.41 -0.31 -28.13
C ARG A 156 -0.77 -1.47 -27.38
N THR A 157 -1.08 -2.70 -27.79
CA THR A 157 -0.51 -3.92 -27.20
C THR A 157 0.99 -4.00 -27.46
N ASP A 158 1.42 -3.71 -28.69
CA ASP A 158 2.84 -3.65 -29.05
C ASP A 158 3.59 -2.62 -28.22
N ARG A 159 3.01 -1.44 -28.02
CA ARG A 159 3.64 -0.38 -27.19
C ARG A 159 3.72 -0.75 -25.71
N PHE A 160 2.77 -1.54 -25.21
CA PHE A 160 2.83 -2.08 -23.84
C PHE A 160 3.90 -3.17 -23.71
N LEU A 161 3.99 -4.07 -24.69
CA LEU A 161 5.00 -5.12 -24.75
C LEU A 161 6.42 -4.55 -24.85
N ASP A 162 6.60 -3.47 -25.60
CA ASP A 162 7.91 -2.82 -25.73
C ASP A 162 8.35 -2.16 -24.41
N ARG A 163 7.42 -1.55 -23.67
CA ARG A 163 7.70 -0.99 -22.34
C ARG A 163 8.00 -2.05 -21.29
N SER A 164 7.24 -3.14 -21.27
CA SER A 164 7.48 -4.23 -20.32
C SER A 164 8.76 -5.00 -20.64
N LYS A 165 9.19 -5.06 -21.91
CA LYS A 165 10.50 -5.61 -22.30
C LYS A 165 11.66 -4.81 -21.71
N VAL A 166 11.61 -3.47 -21.74
CA VAL A 166 12.66 -2.61 -21.14
C VAL A 166 12.74 -2.81 -19.62
N ILE A 167 11.60 -2.93 -18.95
CA ILE A 167 11.54 -3.16 -17.49
C ILE A 167 12.07 -4.55 -17.14
N LEU A 168 11.66 -5.60 -17.88
CA LEU A 168 12.16 -6.96 -17.68
C LEU A 168 13.67 -7.06 -17.95
N LEU A 169 14.18 -6.35 -18.97
CA LEU A 169 15.61 -6.30 -19.23
C LEU A 169 16.37 -5.62 -18.10
N GLY A 170 15.83 -4.52 -17.56
CA GLY A 170 16.40 -3.85 -16.39
C GLY A 170 16.43 -4.74 -15.15
N MET A 171 15.36 -5.51 -14.91
CA MET A 171 15.26 -6.41 -13.77
C MET A 171 16.21 -7.61 -13.88
N VAL A 172 16.38 -8.18 -15.07
CA VAL A 172 17.36 -9.25 -15.31
C VAL A 172 18.80 -8.72 -15.22
N ASN A 173 19.05 -7.47 -15.63
CA ASN A 173 20.39 -6.90 -15.58
C ASN A 173 20.80 -6.46 -14.16
N MET A 174 19.86 -6.05 -13.30
CA MET A 174 20.13 -5.77 -11.88
C MET A 174 20.50 -7.05 -11.10
N ASP A 175 19.90 -8.18 -11.43
CA ASP A 175 20.16 -9.47 -10.77
C ASP A 175 21.58 -10.00 -11.12
N LEU A 176 22.08 -9.70 -12.32
CA LEU A 176 23.43 -10.08 -12.76
C LEU A 176 24.54 -9.24 -12.13
N THR A 177 24.25 -8.02 -11.68
CA THR A 177 25.25 -7.18 -10.99
C THR A 177 25.46 -7.58 -9.53
N GLU A 178 24.53 -8.30 -8.92
CA GLU A 178 24.67 -8.79 -7.52
C GLU A 178 25.42 -10.13 -7.43
N THR A 179 25.54 -10.89 -8.52
CA THR A 179 26.17 -12.23 -8.52
C THR A 179 27.56 -12.30 -9.14
N GLY A 180 28.17 -11.19 -9.55
CA GLY A 180 29.42 -11.19 -10.33
C GLY A 180 30.68 -10.62 -9.67
N ALA A 181 30.63 -10.19 -8.42
CA ALA A 181 31.76 -9.51 -7.76
C ALA A 181 32.64 -10.43 -6.89
N ASP A 182 32.20 -11.65 -6.59
CA ASP A 182 32.96 -12.61 -5.83
C ASP A 182 33.36 -13.80 -6.73
N ASP A 183 34.66 -14.08 -6.78
CA ASP A 183 35.28 -15.35 -7.15
C ASP A 183 35.76 -15.54 -8.60
N VAL A 184 36.90 -14.90 -8.94
CA VAL A 184 37.98 -15.57 -9.70
C VAL A 184 39.34 -15.08 -9.17
N ASP A 185 39.80 -15.66 -8.06
CA ASP A 185 41.20 -15.61 -7.65
C ASP A 185 42.01 -16.56 -8.54
N LEU A 186 42.79 -15.97 -9.46
CA LEU A 186 43.77 -16.67 -10.28
C LEU A 186 45.06 -16.86 -9.48
N SER A 187 45.12 -17.91 -8.67
CA SER A 187 46.38 -18.36 -8.06
C SER A 187 46.46 -19.89 -7.91
N GLN A 188 46.87 -20.57 -8.99
CA GLN A 188 47.84 -21.69 -9.00
C GLN A 188 48.21 -22.13 -10.41
#